data_AF-A0A512M7B0-F1
#
_entry.id   AF-A0A512M7B0-F1
#
_cell.length_a   1.000
_cell.length_b   1.000
_cell.length_c   1.000
_cell.angle_alpha   90.00
_cell.angle_beta   90.00
_cell.angle_gamma   90.00
#
_symmetry.space_group_name_H-M   'P 1'
#
loop_
_entity.id
_entity.type
_entity.pdbx_description
1 polymer ?
#
loop_
_entity_poly.entity_id
_entity_poly.type
_entity_poly.pdbx_seq_one_letter_code
_entity_poly.pdbx_strand_id
1 'polypeptide(L)'
;MTETEFPNEKLALALLTIANRYEPWLIRVGAMLLSHTDNDVRQIARHTRLERSESVIREIALAGQRYEPENLFWSELLGLLPELPSPQAGVLPHHSRYVSIPGKIGPGRMGSPAWLRPKKVTSLGYAA
;
A
#
# COMPACT_ATOMS: atom_id res chain seq x y z
N MET A 1 18.62 9.14 -18.54
CA MET A 1 17.82 9.36 -17.31
C MET A 1 18.61 10.33 -16.46
N THR A 2 18.14 11.55 -16.29
CA THR A 2 18.63 12.40 -15.19
C THR A 2 18.14 11.78 -13.88
N GLU A 3 18.95 11.86 -12.83
CA GLU A 3 18.80 11.23 -11.52
C GLU A 3 17.59 11.74 -10.70
N THR A 4 16.73 12.57 -11.27
CA THR A 4 15.96 13.56 -10.52
C THR A 4 14.52 13.22 -10.17
N GLU A 5 13.95 12.09 -10.57
CA GLU A 5 12.63 11.69 -10.04
C GLU A 5 12.41 10.18 -10.10
N PHE A 6 12.20 9.57 -8.93
CA PHE A 6 11.81 8.16 -8.80
C PHE A 6 10.33 8.12 -8.39
N PRO A 7 9.40 7.79 -9.32
CA PRO A 7 7.97 7.82 -9.06
C PRO A 7 7.56 6.93 -7.88
N ASN A 8 6.49 7.35 -7.17
CA ASN A 8 5.97 6.63 -6.02
C ASN A 8 5.56 5.20 -6.36
N GLU A 9 5.05 4.91 -7.57
CA GLU A 9 4.72 3.53 -7.96
C GLU A 9 5.96 2.64 -7.99
N LYS A 10 7.06 3.15 -8.56
CA LYS A 10 8.32 2.41 -8.65
C LYS A 10 8.96 2.23 -7.28
N LEU A 11 8.84 3.23 -6.41
CA LEU A 11 9.27 3.12 -5.01
C LEU A 11 8.47 2.08 -4.24
N ALA A 12 7.14 2.12 -4.33
CA ALA A 12 6.29 1.11 -3.69
C ALA A 12 6.70 -0.31 -4.12
N LEU A 13 6.91 -0.52 -5.41
CA LEU A 13 7.29 -1.84 -5.95
C LEU A 13 8.71 -2.25 -5.60
N ALA A 14 9.67 -1.33 -5.61
CA ALA A 14 11.03 -1.60 -5.18
C ALA A 14 11.11 -1.98 -3.69
N LEU A 15 10.15 -1.54 -2.87
CA LEU A 15 10.03 -1.93 -1.46
C LEU A 15 9.32 -3.28 -1.30
N LEU A 16 8.33 -3.55 -2.15
CA LEU A 16 7.48 -4.76 -2.09
C LEU A 16 8.00 -5.94 -2.92
N THR A 17 9.12 -5.77 -3.63
CA THR A 17 9.71 -6.82 -4.44
C THR A 17 10.10 -8.03 -3.61
N ILE A 18 9.89 -9.22 -4.17
CA ILE A 18 10.30 -10.50 -3.57
C ILE A 18 11.81 -10.57 -3.29
N ALA A 19 12.63 -9.74 -3.93
CA ALA A 19 14.06 -9.65 -3.69
C ALA A 19 14.41 -9.18 -2.26
N ASN A 20 13.52 -8.45 -1.58
CA ASN A 20 13.74 -7.89 -0.24
C ASN A 20 13.52 -8.88 0.92
N ARG A 21 13.36 -10.18 0.63
CA ARG A 21 13.20 -11.26 1.65
C ARG A 21 12.14 -10.98 2.73
N TYR A 22 11.02 -10.39 2.34
CA TYR A 22 9.91 -10.07 3.23
C TYR A 22 10.29 -9.20 4.45
N GLU A 23 11.15 -8.20 4.26
CA GLU A 23 11.48 -7.26 5.33
C GLU A 23 10.22 -6.47 5.77
N PRO A 24 9.78 -6.59 7.06
CA PRO A 24 8.49 -6.04 7.51
C PRO A 24 8.33 -4.53 7.38
N TRP A 25 9.41 -3.76 7.57
CA TRP A 25 9.37 -2.31 7.51
C TRP A 25 9.19 -1.81 6.08
N LEU A 26 9.94 -2.35 5.11
CA LEU A 26 9.84 -2.10 3.68
C LEU A 26 8.46 -2.51 3.18
N ILE A 27 7.95 -3.67 3.60
CA ILE A 27 6.58 -4.08 3.24
C ILE A 27 5.56 -3.06 3.75
N ARG A 28 5.68 -2.65 5.01
CA ARG A 28 4.78 -1.67 5.60
C ARG A 28 4.80 -0.35 4.84
N VAL A 29 5.98 0.20 4.58
CA VAL A 29 6.14 1.48 3.87
C VAL A 29 5.66 1.35 2.42
N GLY A 30 6.02 0.27 1.73
CA GLY A 30 5.59 -0.02 0.37
C GLY A 30 4.07 -0.16 0.26
N ALA A 31 3.42 -0.85 1.19
CA ALA A 31 1.96 -0.99 1.25
C ALA A 31 1.27 0.37 1.43
N MET A 32 1.82 1.25 2.26
CA MET A 32 1.29 2.62 2.45
C MET A 32 1.48 3.50 1.21
N LEU A 33 2.59 3.34 0.50
CA LEU A 33 2.88 4.05 -0.76
C LEU A 33 2.04 3.55 -1.93
N LEU A 34 1.63 2.27 -1.92
CA LEU A 34 0.96 1.63 -3.05
C LEU A 34 -0.32 2.36 -3.48
N SER A 35 -1.14 2.79 -2.52
CA SER A 35 -2.39 3.54 -2.77
C SER A 35 -2.22 5.06 -2.65
N HIS A 36 -1.02 5.59 -2.91
CA HIS A 36 -0.83 7.04 -3.00
C HIS A 36 -1.68 7.59 -4.16
N THR A 37 -2.25 8.80 -4.00
CA THR A 37 -3.24 9.37 -4.95
C THR A 37 -2.71 9.55 -6.36
N ASP A 38 -1.41 9.79 -6.47
CA ASP A 38 -0.74 10.08 -7.73
C ASP A 38 -0.29 8.81 -8.48
N ASN A 39 -0.56 7.63 -7.93
CA ASN A 39 -0.12 6.37 -8.52
C ASN A 39 -1.07 5.88 -9.62
N ASP A 40 -0.50 5.47 -10.76
CA ASP A 40 -1.24 4.77 -11.81
C ASP A 40 -1.31 3.25 -11.53
N VAL A 41 -2.53 2.77 -11.27
CA VAL A 41 -2.82 1.35 -10.99
C VAL A 41 -2.39 0.41 -12.13
N ARG A 42 -2.47 0.85 -13.39
CA ARG A 42 -2.06 0.06 -14.56
C ARG A 42 -0.55 -0.08 -14.63
N GLN A 43 0.19 0.98 -14.28
CA GLN A 43 1.64 0.91 -14.18
C GLN A 43 2.07 0.02 -13.01
N ILE A 44 1.41 0.12 -11.85
CA ILE A 44 1.65 -0.78 -10.73
C ILE A 44 1.45 -2.23 -11.15
N ALA A 45 0.31 -2.57 -11.76
CA ALA A 45 0.04 -3.94 -12.20
C ALA A 45 1.06 -4.44 -13.23
N ARG A 46 1.43 -3.60 -14.21
CA ARG A 46 2.45 -3.93 -15.22
C ARG A 46 3.81 -4.23 -14.58
N HIS A 47 4.28 -3.35 -13.71
CA HIS A 47 5.57 -3.49 -13.05
C HIS A 47 5.59 -4.65 -12.05
N THR A 48 4.49 -4.88 -11.33
CA THR A 48 4.34 -6.03 -10.42
C THR A 48 4.63 -7.36 -11.13
N ARG A 49 4.13 -7.51 -12.38
CA ARG A 49 4.37 -8.69 -13.21
C ARG A 49 5.84 -8.81 -13.64
N LEU A 50 6.46 -7.69 -14.01
CA LEU A 50 7.88 -7.67 -14.38
C LEU A 50 8.77 -8.09 -13.20
N GLU A 51 8.40 -7.68 -11.98
CA GLU A 51 9.10 -7.99 -10.73
C GLU A 51 8.67 -9.31 -10.08
N ARG A 52 7.76 -10.08 -10.71
CA ARG A 52 7.23 -11.35 -10.19
C ARG A 52 6.72 -11.28 -8.74
N SER A 53 6.14 -10.14 -8.38
CA SER A 53 5.72 -9.82 -7.01
C SER A 53 4.20 -9.84 -6.84
N GLU A 54 3.47 -10.46 -7.77
CA GLU A 54 2.02 -10.46 -7.86
C GLU A 54 1.35 -10.99 -6.58
N SER A 55 1.87 -12.06 -5.98
CA SER A 55 1.28 -12.66 -4.76
C SER A 55 1.34 -11.70 -3.58
N VAL A 56 2.45 -10.98 -3.40
CA VAL A 56 2.63 -9.97 -2.34
C VAL A 56 1.71 -8.78 -2.57
N ILE A 57 1.72 -8.22 -3.78
CA ILE A 57 0.91 -7.05 -4.11
C ILE A 57 -0.59 -7.38 -4.03
N ARG A 58 -1.01 -8.57 -4.50
CA ARG A 58 -2.40 -9.03 -4.40
C ARG A 58 -2.84 -9.18 -2.95
N GLU A 59 -2.03 -9.79 -2.08
CA GLU A 59 -2.37 -9.94 -0.66
C GLU A 59 -2.54 -8.58 0.04
N ILE A 60 -1.67 -7.62 -0.27
CA ILE A 60 -1.79 -6.24 0.22
C ILE A 60 -3.06 -5.58 -0.34
N ALA A 61 -3.37 -5.77 -1.62
CA ALA A 61 -4.57 -5.20 -2.23
C ALA A 61 -5.87 -5.79 -1.66
N LEU A 62 -5.89 -7.09 -1.35
CA LEU A 62 -7.00 -7.74 -0.64
C LEU A 62 -7.20 -7.14 0.75
N ALA A 63 -6.10 -6.88 1.48
CA ALA A 63 -6.15 -6.18 2.76
C ALA A 63 -6.68 -4.75 2.59
N GLY A 64 -6.21 -4.02 1.57
CA GLY A 64 -6.69 -2.68 1.23
C GLY A 64 -8.18 -2.65 0.97
N GLN A 65 -8.69 -3.54 0.12
CA GLN A 65 -10.11 -3.66 -0.20
C GLN A 65 -10.97 -3.97 1.04
N ARG A 66 -10.45 -4.75 2.01
CA ARG A 66 -11.16 -5.03 3.27
C ARG A 66 -11.36 -3.78 4.13
N TYR A 67 -10.37 -2.88 4.15
CA TYR A 67 -10.41 -1.68 4.99
C TYR A 67 -11.02 -0.47 4.28
N GLU A 68 -10.95 -0.43 2.96
CA GLU A 68 -11.45 0.66 2.12
C GLU A 68 -12.22 0.09 0.92
N PRO A 69 -13.39 -0.53 1.14
CA PRO A 69 -14.15 -1.21 0.08
C PRO A 69 -14.59 -0.27 -1.05
N GLU A 70 -14.80 1.01 -0.73
CA GLU A 70 -15.21 2.04 -1.69
C GLU A 70 -14.04 2.64 -2.49
N ASN A 71 -12.79 2.28 -2.15
CA ASN A 71 -11.62 2.78 -2.87
C ASN A 71 -11.37 1.93 -4.13
N LEU A 72 -11.71 2.50 -5.28
CA LEU A 72 -11.58 1.85 -6.59
C LEU A 72 -10.15 1.39 -6.92
N PHE A 73 -9.12 2.04 -6.35
CA PHE A 73 -7.74 1.63 -6.56
C PHE A 73 -7.53 0.14 -6.25
N TRP A 74 -8.11 -0.35 -5.14
CA TRP A 74 -7.93 -1.73 -4.72
C TRP A 74 -8.66 -2.72 -5.63
N SER A 75 -9.91 -2.44 -5.98
CA SER A 75 -10.69 -3.32 -6.86
C SER A 75 -10.12 -3.34 -8.28
N GLU A 76 -9.66 -2.20 -8.80
CA GLU A 76 -8.99 -2.12 -10.10
C GLU A 76 -7.66 -2.88 -10.10
N LEU A 77 -6.83 -2.72 -9.07
CA LEU A 77 -5.56 -3.46 -8.95
C LEU A 77 -5.79 -4.97 -8.90
N LEU A 78 -6.77 -5.41 -8.10
CA LEU A 78 -7.14 -6.83 -8.01
C LEU A 78 -7.67 -7.40 -9.32
N GLY A 79 -8.41 -6.60 -10.10
CA GLY A 79 -8.88 -6.98 -11.44
C GLY A 79 -7.76 -7.06 -12.49
N LEU A 80 -6.65 -6.35 -12.28
CA LEU A 80 -5.47 -6.37 -13.16
C LEU A 80 -4.45 -7.45 -12.78
N LEU A 81 -4.47 -7.95 -11.55
CA LEU A 81 -3.52 -8.99 -11.10
C LEU A 81 -4.12 -10.40 -11.24
N PRO A 82 -3.31 -11.41 -11.61
CA PRO A 82 -3.80 -12.79 -11.64
C PRO A 82 -4.20 -13.26 -10.24
N GLU A 83 -5.12 -14.22 -10.18
CA GLU A 83 -5.40 -14.93 -8.93
C GLU A 83 -4.26 -15.91 -8.64
N LEU A 84 -3.55 -15.68 -7.55
CA LEU A 84 -2.43 -16.49 -7.12
C LEU A 84 -2.60 -16.87 -5.65
N PRO A 85 -1.98 -17.99 -5.21
CA PRO A 85 -1.90 -18.33 -3.80
C PRO A 85 -1.24 -17.18 -3.01
N SER A 86 -1.78 -16.91 -1.83
CA SER A 86 -1.15 -15.98 -0.88
C SER A 86 0.28 -16.45 -0.54
N PRO A 87 1.20 -15.52 -0.25
CA PRO A 87 2.51 -15.87 0.31
C PRO A 87 2.38 -16.74 1.56
N GLN A 88 3.44 -17.48 1.88
CA GLN A 88 3.46 -18.36 3.06
C GLN A 88 3.01 -17.62 4.32
N ALA A 89 2.17 -18.26 5.15
CA ALA A 89 1.68 -17.66 6.38
C ALA A 89 2.85 -17.16 7.27
N GLY A 90 2.71 -15.94 7.78
CA GLY A 90 3.68 -15.31 8.68
C GLY A 90 4.82 -14.55 7.98
N VAL A 91 4.95 -14.60 6.65
CA VAL A 91 5.99 -13.83 5.94
C VAL A 91 5.61 -12.36 5.75
N LEU A 92 4.31 -12.06 5.61
CA LEU A 92 3.83 -10.69 5.53
C LEU A 92 3.43 -10.15 6.91
N PRO A 93 3.69 -8.86 7.19
CA PRO A 93 3.12 -8.19 8.35
C PRO A 93 1.60 -8.34 8.39
N HIS A 94 1.05 -8.46 9.60
CA HIS A 94 -0.40 -8.42 9.80
C HIS A 94 -0.98 -7.14 9.21
N HIS A 95 -2.10 -7.24 8.49
CA HIS A 95 -2.70 -6.13 7.74
C HIS A 95 -3.02 -4.88 8.58
N SER A 96 -3.24 -5.04 9.89
CA SER A 96 -3.39 -3.91 10.82
C SER A 96 -2.18 -2.97 10.88
N ARG A 97 -1.01 -3.39 10.37
CA ARG A 97 0.21 -2.58 10.31
C ARG A 97 0.18 -1.54 9.18
N TYR A 98 -0.72 -1.67 8.22
CA TYR A 98 -0.86 -0.75 7.08
C TYR A 98 -1.94 0.31 7.31
N VAL A 99 -2.73 0.17 8.38
CA VAL A 99 -3.91 1.01 8.66
C VAL A 99 -3.81 1.70 10.01
N SER A 100 -4.47 2.85 10.10
CA SER A 100 -4.83 3.45 11.38
C SER A 100 -6.16 2.84 11.83
N ILE A 101 -6.20 2.24 13.02
CA ILE A 101 -7.43 1.72 13.63
C ILE A 101 -7.71 2.59 14.86
N PRO A 102 -8.45 3.70 14.69
CA PRO A 102 -8.79 4.56 15.82
C PRO A 102 -9.72 3.83 16.79
N GLY A 103 -9.51 4.07 18.09
CA GLY A 103 -10.41 3.61 19.14
C GLY A 103 -11.65 4.49 19.24
N LYS A 104 -12.06 4.78 20.49
CA LYS A 104 -13.16 5.69 20.77
C LYS A 104 -12.74 7.14 20.46
N ILE A 105 -13.45 7.78 19.53
CA ILE A 105 -13.22 9.19 19.14
C ILE A 105 -14.24 10.15 19.78
N GLY A 106 -15.16 9.61 20.58
CA GLY A 106 -16.13 10.38 21.35
C GLY A 106 -17.16 9.47 22.04
N PRO A 107 -18.10 10.03 22.82
CA PRO A 107 -19.20 9.26 23.42
C PRO A 107 -20.00 8.51 22.36
N GLY A 108 -20.07 7.18 22.46
CA GLY A 108 -20.79 6.32 21.50
C GLY A 108 -20.21 6.26 20.08
N ARG A 109 -19.09 6.94 19.79
CA ARG A 109 -18.50 7.00 18.44
C ARG A 109 -17.15 6.29 18.42
N MET A 110 -17.04 5.27 17.57
CA MET A 110 -15.78 4.67 17.17
C MET A 110 -15.31 5.31 15.87
N GLY A 111 -14.01 5.49 15.72
CA GLY A 111 -13.47 5.89 14.42
C GLY A 111 -13.46 4.71 13.45
N SER A 112 -13.51 5.01 12.16
CA SER A 112 -13.35 4.01 11.12
C SER A 112 -11.86 3.75 10.85
N PRO A 113 -11.45 2.49 10.61
CA PRO A 113 -10.13 2.21 10.09
C PRO A 113 -9.86 2.96 8.78
N ALA A 114 -8.63 3.39 8.59
CA ALA A 114 -8.21 4.07 7.36
C ALA A 114 -6.81 3.60 6.93
N TRP A 115 -6.61 3.42 5.62
CA TRP A 115 -5.29 3.07 5.10
C TRP A 115 -4.32 4.23 5.28
N LEU A 116 -3.13 3.93 5.81
CA LEU A 116 -2.09 4.92 6.00
C LEU A 116 -1.46 5.24 4.65
N ARG A 117 -1.33 6.53 4.36
CA ARG A 117 -0.70 7.03 3.13
C ARG A 117 0.24 8.17 3.49
N PRO A 118 1.40 8.27 2.82
CA PRO A 118 2.18 9.49 2.85
C PRO A 118 1.32 10.65 2.35
N LYS A 119 1.34 11.77 3.08
CA LYS A 119 0.73 13.02 2.65
C LYS A 119 1.84 14.03 2.47
N LYS A 120 1.82 14.81 1.38
CA LYS A 120 2.67 15.99 1.29
C LYS A 120 2.30 16.91 2.44
N VAL A 121 3.24 17.18 3.34
CA VAL A 121 3.03 18.14 4.42
C VAL A 121 3.16 19.53 3.80
N THR A 122 2.03 20.18 3.54
CA THR A 122 2.01 21.59 3.17
C THR A 122 2.28 22.39 4.43
N SER A 123 3.57 22.66 4.70
CA SER A 123 4.14 23.39 5.84
C SER A 123 3.62 23.00 7.24
N LEU A 124 4.52 22.58 8.13
CA LEU A 124 4.27 22.72 9.57
C LEU A 124 4.18 24.22 9.83
N GLY A 125 2.97 24.73 10.05
CA GLY A 125 2.73 26.11 10.45
C GLY A 125 3.38 26.39 11.81
N TYR A 126 4.68 26.62 11.83
CA TYR A 126 5.29 27.45 12.85
C TYR A 126 5.00 28.88 12.42
N ALA A 127 3.96 29.46 13.03
CA ALA A 127 3.81 30.91 13.07
C ALA A 127 5.11 31.47 13.66
N ALA A 128 5.80 32.29 12.89
CA ALA A 128 6.91 33.13 13.36
C ALA A 128 6.38 34.25 14.26
#